data_AF-A0A2J8IY57-F1
#
_entry.id   AF-A0A2J8IY57-F1
#
_cell.length_a   1.000
_cell.length_b   1.000
_cell.length_c   1.000
_cell.angle_alpha   90.00
_cell.angle_beta   90.00
_cell.angle_gamma   90.00
#
_symmetry.space_group_name_H-M   'P 1'
#
loop_
_entity.id
_entity.type
_entity.pdbx_description
1 polymer ?
#
loop_
_entity_poly.entity_id
_entity_poly.type
_entity_poly.pdbx_seq_one_letter_code
_entity_poly.pdbx_strand_id
1 'polypeptide(L)'
;MSDVAIVKEGWLHKRGEYIKTWRPRYFLLKNDGTFIGYKERPQDVDQREAPLNNFSVAQCQLMKTERPRPNTFIIRCLQWTTVIERTFHVETPEER
;
A
#
# COMPACT_ATOMS: atom_id res chain seq x y z
N MET A 1 -13.64 -15.94 -15.38
CA MET A 1 -12.63 -14.98 -14.89
C MET A 1 -13.33 -14.14 -13.84
N SER A 2 -12.83 -14.11 -12.61
CA SER A 2 -13.41 -13.28 -11.56
C SER A 2 -13.16 -11.81 -11.87
N ASP A 3 -14.19 -10.97 -11.82
CA ASP A 3 -14.04 -9.53 -12.00
C ASP A 3 -13.13 -8.95 -10.91
N VAL A 4 -12.08 -8.25 -11.35
CA VAL A 4 -11.11 -7.62 -10.45
C VAL A 4 -11.67 -6.27 -9.99
N ALA A 5 -12.10 -6.21 -8.73
CA ALA A 5 -12.76 -5.05 -8.14
C ALA A 5 -11.94 -4.43 -7.01
N ILE A 6 -12.09 -3.12 -6.81
CA ILE A 6 -11.50 -2.41 -5.66
C ILE A 6 -12.31 -2.78 -4.41
N VAL A 7 -11.64 -3.31 -3.38
CA VAL A 7 -12.26 -3.69 -2.10
C VAL A 7 -11.99 -2.69 -0.98
N LYS A 8 -10.90 -1.91 -1.10
CA LYS A 8 -10.58 -0.81 -0.20
C LYS A 8 -9.73 0.21 -0.94
N GLU A 9 -9.96 1.47 -0.64
CA GLU A 9 -9.13 2.56 -1.11
C GLU A 9 -8.94 3.60 -0.01
N GLY A 10 -7.85 4.37 -0.09
CA GLY A 10 -7.60 5.44 0.87
C GLY A 10 -6.16 5.92 0.88
N TRP A 11 -5.94 6.99 1.64
CA TRP A 11 -4.62 7.55 1.84
C TRP A 11 -3.81 6.72 2.83
N LEU A 12 -2.57 6.38 2.44
CA LEU A 12 -1.58 5.79 3.33
C LEU A 12 -0.32 6.63 3.30
N HIS A 13 0.33 6.76 4.45
CA HIS A 13 1.67 7.31 4.52
C HIS A 13 2.67 6.17 4.31
N LYS A 14 3.29 6.13 3.14
CA LYS A 14 4.30 5.12 2.81
C LYS A 14 5.69 5.58 3.22
N ARG A 15 6.44 4.75 3.95
CA ARG A 15 7.85 5.01 4.27
C ARG A 15 8.75 4.74 3.05
N GLY A 16 9.71 5.63 2.81
CA GLY A 16 10.80 5.41 1.86
C GLY A 16 11.76 4.33 2.36
N GLU A 17 12.31 3.56 1.42
CA GLU A 17 13.19 2.42 1.71
C GLU A 17 14.59 2.88 2.13
N TYR A 18 15.22 3.76 1.36
CA TYR A 18 16.54 4.31 1.66
C TYR A 18 16.45 5.57 2.52
N ILE A 19 15.75 6.59 2.00
CA ILE A 19 15.46 7.82 2.73
C ILE A 19 14.16 7.59 3.51
N LYS A 20 14.24 7.51 4.85
CA LYS A 20 13.13 7.12 5.74
C LYS A 20 12.06 8.21 5.94
N THR A 21 11.75 8.96 4.88
CA THR A 21 10.66 9.94 4.85
C THR A 21 9.33 9.24 4.60
N TRP A 22 8.25 9.86 5.06
CA TRP A 22 6.87 9.41 4.83
C TRP A 22 6.28 10.20 3.67
N ARG A 23 5.63 9.51 2.74
CA ARG A 23 4.99 10.13 1.58
C ARG A 23 3.53 9.70 1.53
N PRO A 24 2.57 10.64 1.52
CA PRO A 24 1.17 10.30 1.33
C PRO A 24 1.00 9.73 -0.08
N ARG A 25 0.26 8.63 -0.18
CA ARG A 25 -0.08 7.97 -1.44
C ARG A 25 -1.50 7.44 -1.34
N TYR A 26 -2.26 7.62 -2.41
CA TYR A 26 -3.60 7.06 -2.48
C TYR A 26 -3.52 5.63 -2.96
N PHE A 27 -3.87 4.68 -2.10
CA PHE A 27 -3.78 3.25 -2.39
C PHE A 27 -5.12 2.67 -2.77
N LEU A 28 -5.11 1.76 -3.76
CA LEU A 28 -6.22 0.91 -4.15
C LEU A 28 -5.83 -0.54 -3.83
N LEU A 29 -6.63 -1.21 -3.02
CA LEU A 29 -6.56 -2.65 -2.80
C LEU A 29 -7.67 -3.30 -3.60
N LYS A 30 -7.30 -4.28 -4.43
CA LYS A 30 -8.23 -5.08 -5.21
C LYS A 30 -8.42 -6.47 -4.60
N ASN A 31 -9.53 -7.12 -4.95
CA ASN A 31 -9.90 -8.45 -4.44
C ASN A 31 -8.90 -9.56 -4.82
N ASP A 32 -8.16 -9.41 -5.91
CA ASP A 32 -7.10 -10.33 -6.34
C ASP A 32 -5.77 -10.12 -5.59
N GLY A 33 -5.74 -9.20 -4.62
CA GLY A 33 -4.54 -8.84 -3.87
C GLY A 33 -3.65 -7.83 -4.60
N THR A 34 -4.06 -7.29 -5.75
CA THR A 34 -3.35 -6.18 -6.38
C THR A 34 -3.42 -4.94 -5.50
N PHE A 35 -2.27 -4.35 -5.19
CA PHE A 35 -2.16 -3.19 -4.32
C PHE A 35 -1.36 -2.07 -5.00
N ILE A 36 -2.06 -1.00 -5.36
CA ILE A 36 -1.56 0.06 -6.24
C ILE A 36 -1.56 1.38 -5.50
N GLY A 37 -0.45 2.11 -5.51
CA GLY A 37 -0.33 3.43 -4.89
C GLY A 37 -0.07 4.52 -5.93
N TYR A 38 -0.85 5.59 -5.86
CA TYR A 38 -0.76 6.78 -6.71
C TYR A 38 -0.29 7.98 -5.90
N LYS A 39 0.25 8.99 -6.58
CA LYS A 39 0.60 10.26 -5.95
C LYS A 39 -0.65 10.94 -5.38
N GLU A 40 -1.70 11.00 -6.20
CA GLU A 40 -3.00 11.59 -5.89
C GLU A 40 -4.12 10.57 -6.13
N ARG A 41 -5.32 10.86 -5.62
CA ARG A 41 -6.51 10.04 -5.91
C ARG A 41 -6.83 10.10 -7.41
N PRO A 42 -6.85 8.97 -8.13
CA PRO A 42 -7.22 8.99 -9.55
C PRO A 42 -8.70 9.38 -9.71
N GLN A 43 -8.98 10.40 -10.52
CA GLN A 43 -10.35 10.89 -10.75
C GLN A 43 -11.07 10.11 -11.85
N ASP A 44 -10.36 9.84 -12.97
CA ASP A 44 -10.90 9.10 -14.11
C ASP A 44 -10.00 7.92 -14.50
N VAL A 45 -10.60 6.89 -15.13
CA VAL A 45 -9.87 5.71 -15.64
C VAL A 45 -8.88 6.10 -16.74
N ASP A 46 -9.23 7.10 -17.56
CA ASP A 46 -8.42 7.56 -18.69
C ASP A 46 -7.34 8.57 -18.29
N GLN A 47 -7.45 9.20 -17.11
CA GLN A 47 -6.49 10.18 -16.59
C GLN A 47 -5.66 9.65 -15.41
N ARG A 48 -5.64 8.32 -15.19
CA ARG A 48 -4.82 7.75 -14.12
C ARG A 48 -3.35 8.03 -14.41
N GLU A 49 -2.74 8.89 -13.61
CA GLU A 49 -1.28 8.99 -13.56
C GLU A 49 -0.67 7.59 -13.39
N ALA A 50 0.55 7.39 -13.90
CA ALA A 50 1.23 6.11 -13.75
C ALA A 50 1.36 5.75 -12.26
N PRO A 51 1.03 4.50 -11.87
CA PRO A 51 1.12 4.09 -10.48
C PRO A 51 2.56 4.17 -9.99
N LEU A 52 2.77 4.78 -8.83
CA LEU A 52 4.09 4.88 -8.18
C LEU A 52 4.43 3.64 -7.35
N ASN A 53 3.41 2.86 -7.01
CA ASN A 53 3.55 1.57 -6.34
C ASN A 53 2.60 0.58 -7.02
N ASN A 54 3.10 -0.59 -7.39
CA ASN A 54 2.30 -1.67 -7.97
C ASN A 54 2.90 -3.01 -7.53
N PHE A 55 2.26 -3.67 -6.57
CA PHE A 55 2.69 -4.98 -6.08
C PHE A 55 1.49 -5.82 -5.63
N SER A 56 1.68 -7.14 -5.52
CA SER A 56 0.66 -8.03 -4.99
C SER A 56 0.86 -8.23 -3.48
N VAL A 57 -0.25 -8.30 -2.75
CA VAL A 57 -0.29 -8.65 -1.32
C VAL A 57 -0.84 -10.06 -1.05
N ALA A 58 -1.13 -10.83 -2.10
CA ALA A 58 -1.78 -12.15 -1.98
C ALA A 58 -0.96 -13.18 -1.18
N GLN A 59 0.36 -13.04 -1.14
CA GLN A 59 1.27 -13.94 -0.41
C GLN A 59 2.13 -13.17 0.61
N CYS A 60 1.58 -12.10 1.18
CA CYS A 60 2.30 -11.24 2.12
C CYS A 60 1.81 -11.45 3.55
N GLN A 61 2.72 -11.23 4.49
CA GLN A 61 2.43 -11.14 5.91
C GLN A 61 2.15 -9.69 6.29
N LEU A 62 1.08 -9.47 7.04
CA LEU A 62 0.76 -8.18 7.64
C LEU A 62 1.18 -8.17 9.10
N MET A 63 1.98 -7.18 9.50
CA MET A 63 2.43 -6.98 10.87
C MET A 63 2.01 -5.59 11.35
N LYS A 64 1.21 -5.51 12.43
CA LYS A 64 0.84 -4.22 13.05
C LYS A 64 1.89 -3.82 14.09
N THR A 65 2.21 -2.53 14.19
CA THR A 65 3.19 -1.99 15.15
C THR A 65 2.90 -0.52 15.48
N GLU A 66 3.36 -0.06 16.62
CA GLU A 66 3.27 1.37 17.04
C GLU A 66 4.58 2.14 16.79
N ARG A 67 5.52 1.55 16.04
CA ARG A 67 6.80 2.17 15.69
C ARG A 67 7.05 2.17 14.18
N PRO A 68 7.73 3.20 13.64
CA PRO A 68 8.25 4.38 14.34
C PRO A 68 7.19 5.46 14.60
N ARG A 69 5.95 5.24 14.16
CA ARG A 69 4.78 6.10 14.43
C ARG A 69 3.60 5.25 14.90
N PRO A 70 2.63 5.83 15.63
CA PRO A 70 1.37 5.16 15.91
C PRO A 70 0.68 4.66 14.63
N ASN A 71 -0.17 3.66 14.76
CA ASN A 71 -0.97 3.12 13.66
C ASN A 71 -0.13 2.67 12.45
N THR A 72 1.08 2.18 12.70
CA THR A 72 1.97 1.64 11.68
C THR A 72 1.63 0.19 11.38
N PHE A 73 1.81 -0.23 10.13
CA PHE A 73 1.82 -1.62 9.73
C PHE A 73 2.89 -1.88 8.67
N ILE A 74 3.35 -3.12 8.61
CA ILE A 74 4.37 -3.59 7.68
C ILE A 74 3.75 -4.71 6.86
N ILE A 75 3.83 -4.55 5.54
CA ILE A 75 3.55 -5.62 4.59
C ILE A 75 4.89 -6.24 4.22
N ARG A 76 5.08 -7.51 4.57
CA ARG A 76 6.28 -8.29 4.27
C ARG A 76 5.95 -9.33 3.20
N CYS A 77 6.68 -9.31 2.10
CA CYS A 77 6.46 -10.20 0.95
C CYS A 77 7.77 -10.80 0.48
N LEU A 78 7.69 -11.88 -0.31
CA LEU A 78 8.83 -12.33 -1.10
C LEU A 78 8.73 -11.70 -2.50
N GLN A 79 9.77 -11.01 -2.93
CA GLN A 79 9.94 -10.59 -4.31
C GLN A 79 11.08 -11.41 -4.90
N TRP A 80 10.74 -12.34 -5.81
CA TRP A 80 11.64 -13.40 -6.26
C TRP A 80 12.13 -14.27 -5.09
N THR A 81 13.38 -14.12 -4.68
CA THR A 81 13.98 -14.83 -3.53
C THR A 81 14.29 -13.89 -2.37
N THR A 82 14.01 -12.59 -2.50
CA THR A 82 14.36 -11.58 -1.51
C THR A 82 13.14 -11.20 -0.69
N VAL A 83 13.29 -11.22 0.63
CA VAL A 83 12.26 -10.70 1.54
C VAL A 83 12.26 -9.17 1.44
N ILE A 84 11.12 -8.61 1.07
CA ILE A 84 10.89 -7.17 1.03
C ILE A 84 9.90 -6.76 2.11
N GLU A 85 10.12 -5.58 2.68
CA GLU A 85 9.20 -4.96 3.61
C GLU A 85 8.74 -3.60 3.09
N ARG A 86 7.45 -3.33 3.26
CA ARG A 86 6.82 -2.06 2.95
C ARG A 86 6.12 -1.57 4.21
N THR A 87 6.66 -0.50 4.81
CA THR A 87 6.12 0.11 6.03
C THR A 87 5.16 1.24 5.68
N PHE A 88 4.00 1.25 6.31
CA PHE A 88 2.94 2.24 6.16
C PHE A 88 2.45 2.72 7.52
N HIS A 89 1.94 3.94 7.60
CA HIS A 89 1.08 4.34 8.71
C HIS A 89 -0.18 5.03 8.20
N VAL A 90 -1.22 5.00 9.02
CA VAL A 90 -2.48 5.74 8.83
C VAL A 90 -2.62 6.78 9.94
N GLU A 91 -3.63 7.64 9.84
CA GLU A 91 -3.88 8.66 10.86
C GLU A 91 -4.61 8.06 12.05
N THR A 92 -5.55 7.14 11.80
CA THR A 92 -6.39 6.53 12.83
C THR A 92 -6.20 5.02 12.94
N PRO A 93 -6.40 4.41 14.12
CA PRO A 93 -6.29 2.96 14.28
C PRO A 93 -7.34 2.17 13.48
N GLU A 94 -8.51 2.75 13.20
CA GLU A 94 -9.61 2.14 12.44
C GLU A 94 -9.27 1.95 10.95
N GLU A 95 -8.39 2.80 10.41
CA GLU A 95 -7.93 2.72 9.02
C GLU A 95 -6.88 1.61 8.79
N ARG A 96 -6.31 1.04 9.87
CA ARG A 96 -5.20 0.06 9.85
C ARG A 96 -5.63 -1.40 9.79
#